data_AF-A0A845WRX9-F1
#
_entry.id   AF-A0A845WRX9-F1
#
_cell.length_a   1.000
_cell.length_b   1.000
_cell.length_c   1.000
_cell.angle_alpha   90.00
_cell.angle_beta   90.00
_cell.angle_gamma   90.00
#
_symmetry.space_group_name_H-M   'P 1'
#
loop_
_entity.id
_entity.type
_entity.pdbx_description
1 polymer ?
#
loop_
_entity_poly.entity_id
_entity_poly.type
_entity_poly.pdbx_seq_one_letter_code
_entity_poly.pdbx_strand_id
1 'polypeptide(L)'
;MKITKFLSSGLVLGSIVLGGVGQAQAADIFNSWLADEAHIYPKDTKWSGHAFWFPELDSGRFVFDTSGIFNEYDDGTANLLGTIVSELDDTKKWDIDIWFESTPEPWGGPKKELPKSEYAENGGSVDTTTWRYYNMNETQATLTGVDFYDGKELNLYQRPENGKYSFQVGVGANGKNTNFGMSGWLGTTGSFTLTQADINVDLTPNPGGPSNSRPVSVPEPMTMGLLSLSLLGLSVTSLKRKSKKLL
;
A
#
# COMPACT_ATOMS: atom_id res chain seq x y z
N MET A 1 47.87 17.69 47.98
CA MET A 1 48.59 18.35 46.87
C MET A 1 48.41 17.50 45.63
N LYS A 2 47.64 18.00 44.63
CA LYS A 2 47.58 17.64 43.18
C LYS A 2 47.45 16.14 42.77
N ILE A 3 46.77 15.67 41.73
CA ILE A 3 45.90 16.14 40.63
C ILE A 3 45.40 14.83 39.92
N THR A 4 44.09 14.77 39.58
CA THR A 4 43.35 14.05 38.48
C THR A 4 43.69 12.63 37.97
N LYS A 5 42.68 11.72 37.95
CA LYS A 5 41.87 11.16 36.80
C LYS A 5 42.46 9.85 36.23
N PHE A 6 41.73 8.84 35.73
CA PHE A 6 40.46 8.72 34.99
C PHE A 6 39.83 7.32 35.23
N LEU A 7 38.51 7.19 35.02
CA LEU A 7 37.80 5.90 34.87
C LEU A 7 38.17 5.19 33.57
N SER A 8 38.10 3.85 33.55
CA SER A 8 37.76 3.09 32.34
C SER A 8 37.04 1.79 32.67
N SER A 9 35.87 1.64 32.06
CA SER A 9 34.91 0.54 32.11
C SER A 9 35.45 -0.75 31.49
N GLY A 10 35.07 -1.90 32.05
CA GLY A 10 35.26 -3.21 31.42
C GLY A 10 33.91 -3.80 31.04
N LEU A 11 33.59 -3.75 29.75
CA LEU A 11 32.40 -4.31 29.12
C LEU A 11 32.57 -5.84 28.95
N VAL A 12 31.62 -6.65 29.43
CA VAL A 12 31.53 -8.07 29.11
C VAL A 12 30.64 -8.22 27.88
N LEU A 13 31.22 -8.54 26.73
CA LEU A 13 30.48 -8.94 25.54
C LEU A 13 30.38 -10.46 25.51
N GLY A 14 29.21 -10.98 25.90
CA GLY A 14 28.82 -12.34 25.59
C GLY A 14 28.35 -12.42 24.14
N SER A 15 29.01 -13.24 23.34
CA SER A 15 28.60 -13.52 21.96
C SER A 15 27.31 -14.35 22.00
N ILE A 16 26.16 -13.73 21.79
CA ILE A 16 24.94 -14.45 21.43
C ILE A 16 25.03 -14.69 19.92
N VAL A 17 25.20 -15.95 19.53
CA VAL A 17 24.86 -16.39 18.17
C VAL A 17 23.34 -16.38 18.09
N LEU A 18 22.76 -15.28 17.61
CA LEU A 18 21.38 -15.26 17.18
C LEU A 18 21.32 -16.07 15.88
N GLY A 19 20.78 -17.28 15.97
CA GLY A 19 20.33 -18.01 14.80
C GLY A 19 19.41 -17.11 13.98
N GLY A 20 19.66 -17.04 12.68
CA GLY A 20 18.87 -16.23 11.76
C GLY A 20 17.40 -16.65 11.85
N VAL A 21 16.62 -15.86 12.57
CA VAL A 21 15.20 -15.75 12.30
C VAL A 21 15.16 -15.08 10.93
N GLY A 22 14.77 -15.81 9.89
CA GLY A 22 14.52 -15.19 8.59
C GLY A 22 13.59 -14.02 8.83
N GLN A 23 14.08 -12.80 8.60
CA GLN A 23 13.18 -11.65 8.61
C GLN A 23 12.21 -11.91 7.45
N ALA A 24 10.91 -11.96 7.74
CA ALA A 24 9.92 -11.85 6.68
C ALA A 24 10.24 -10.53 5.96
N GLN A 25 10.66 -10.61 4.71
CA GLN A 25 10.83 -9.43 3.88
C GLN A 25 9.43 -8.86 3.65
N ALA A 26 9.25 -7.55 3.87
CA ALA A 26 8.02 -6.88 3.49
C ALA A 26 7.85 -6.97 1.97
N ALA A 27 6.62 -7.14 1.49
CA ALA A 27 6.35 -7.18 0.05
C ALA A 27 6.85 -5.89 -0.62
N ASP A 28 7.49 -6.05 -1.78
CA ASP A 28 8.04 -4.92 -2.53
C ASP A 28 6.94 -4.34 -3.41
N ILE A 29 6.88 -3.00 -3.52
CA ILE A 29 5.98 -2.35 -4.48
C ILE A 29 6.44 -2.75 -5.88
N PHE A 30 5.52 -3.33 -6.65
CA PHE A 30 5.72 -3.74 -8.04
C PHE A 30 5.23 -2.67 -9.02
N ASN A 31 4.08 -2.06 -8.75
CA ASN A 31 3.58 -0.88 -9.48
C ASN A 31 3.10 0.19 -8.51
N SER A 32 3.21 1.46 -8.90
CA SER A 32 2.62 2.58 -8.16
C SER A 32 1.99 3.58 -9.13
N TRP A 33 0.79 4.02 -8.78
CA TRP A 33 -0.05 4.88 -9.61
C TRP A 33 -0.54 6.07 -8.80
N LEU A 34 -0.56 7.25 -9.41
CA LEU A 34 -1.38 8.37 -8.92
C LEU A 34 -2.84 8.08 -9.26
N ALA A 35 -3.71 8.22 -8.28
CA ALA A 35 -5.14 8.01 -8.40
C ALA A 35 -5.87 9.36 -8.36
N ASP A 36 -6.63 9.64 -9.43
CA ASP A 36 -7.44 10.84 -9.57
C ASP A 36 -8.87 10.47 -9.98
N GLU A 37 -9.78 11.42 -9.91
CA GLU A 37 -11.17 11.21 -10.32
C GLU A 37 -11.29 10.75 -11.79
N ALA A 38 -12.05 9.68 -12.04
CA ALA A 38 -12.42 9.29 -13.38
C ALA A 38 -13.57 10.15 -13.91
N HIS A 39 -13.30 11.01 -14.89
CA HIS A 39 -14.32 11.86 -15.50
C HIS A 39 -15.01 11.19 -16.69
N ILE A 40 -16.34 11.38 -16.81
CA ILE A 40 -17.08 11.01 -18.02
C ILE A 40 -16.76 12.01 -19.13
N TYR A 41 -16.45 11.52 -20.33
CA TYR A 41 -16.29 12.35 -21.52
C TYR A 41 -17.50 12.21 -22.47
N PRO A 42 -18.09 13.31 -23.00
CA PRO A 42 -17.76 14.70 -22.73
C PRO A 42 -18.26 15.19 -21.36
N LYS A 43 -17.54 16.17 -20.81
CA LYS A 43 -17.57 16.70 -19.42
C LYS A 43 -18.90 17.35 -18.96
N ASP A 44 -20.03 17.12 -19.63
CA ASP A 44 -21.22 17.98 -19.49
C ASP A 44 -22.53 17.24 -19.24
N THR A 45 -22.52 16.28 -18.33
CA THR A 45 -23.77 15.94 -17.64
C THR A 45 -23.54 16.09 -16.16
N LYS A 46 -24.55 16.57 -15.43
CA LYS A 46 -24.60 16.73 -13.96
C LYS A 46 -24.32 15.42 -13.16
N TRP A 47 -23.92 14.37 -13.86
CA TRP A 47 -23.58 13.00 -13.47
C TRP A 47 -22.14 12.61 -13.88
N SER A 48 -21.28 13.57 -14.30
CA SER A 48 -19.99 13.31 -14.94
C SER A 48 -18.80 13.22 -13.98
N GLY A 49 -18.58 12.05 -13.40
CA GLY A 49 -17.39 11.72 -12.61
C GLY A 49 -17.61 11.77 -11.10
N HIS A 50 -16.85 10.93 -10.40
CA HIS A 50 -16.57 10.97 -8.96
C HIS A 50 -15.44 9.98 -8.66
N ALA A 51 -14.54 10.29 -7.72
CA ALA A 51 -13.55 9.31 -7.25
C ALA A 51 -14.21 8.33 -6.28
N PHE A 52 -14.99 8.88 -5.34
CA PHE A 52 -15.79 8.15 -4.37
C PHE A 52 -17.22 8.68 -4.37
N TRP A 53 -18.19 7.78 -4.50
CA TRP A 53 -19.61 8.11 -4.36
C TRP A 53 -20.19 7.49 -3.11
N PHE A 54 -20.58 8.35 -2.16
CA PHE A 54 -21.18 8.03 -0.87
C PHE A 54 -22.54 8.75 -0.74
N PRO A 55 -23.59 8.27 -1.43
CA PRO A 55 -24.82 9.01 -1.67
C PRO A 55 -25.59 9.44 -0.41
N GLU A 56 -25.41 8.75 0.71
CA GLU A 56 -26.12 9.03 1.95
C GLU A 56 -25.32 9.98 2.88
N LEU A 57 -24.13 10.42 2.47
CA LEU A 57 -23.39 11.52 3.10
C LEU A 57 -23.79 12.85 2.44
N ASP A 58 -23.78 13.95 3.21
CA ASP A 58 -24.28 15.27 2.78
C ASP A 58 -23.66 15.80 1.47
N SER A 59 -22.46 15.37 1.10
CA SER A 59 -21.83 15.73 -0.17
C SER A 59 -22.16 14.80 -1.32
N GLY A 60 -22.51 13.54 -1.03
CA GLY A 60 -22.73 12.46 -1.99
C GLY A 60 -21.48 12.03 -2.77
N ARG A 61 -20.54 12.93 -3.03
CA ARG A 61 -19.35 12.75 -3.87
C ARG A 61 -18.12 13.33 -3.19
N PHE A 62 -17.03 12.60 -3.33
CA PHE A 62 -15.72 12.98 -2.84
C PHE A 62 -14.70 12.78 -3.95
N VAL A 63 -13.76 13.71 -4.01
CA VAL A 63 -12.59 13.71 -4.91
C VAL A 63 -11.33 13.70 -4.07
N PHE A 64 -10.19 13.39 -4.67
CA PHE A 64 -8.90 13.48 -3.98
C PHE A 64 -8.53 14.95 -3.72
N ASP A 65 -8.14 15.29 -2.49
CA ASP A 65 -7.61 16.63 -2.12
C ASP A 65 -6.24 16.87 -2.80
N THR A 66 -5.44 15.82 -2.82
CA THR A 66 -4.27 15.63 -3.70
C THR A 66 -4.33 14.20 -4.19
N SER A 67 -3.83 13.94 -5.41
CA SER A 67 -3.84 12.61 -6.03
C SER A 67 -3.51 11.51 -5.02
N GLY A 68 -4.39 10.53 -4.94
CA GLY A 68 -4.16 9.34 -4.14
C GLY A 68 -3.01 8.51 -4.70
N ILE A 69 -2.62 7.48 -3.98
CA ILE A 69 -1.61 6.52 -4.43
C ILE A 69 -2.22 5.13 -4.39
N PHE A 70 -2.27 4.47 -5.53
CA PHE A 70 -2.57 3.04 -5.63
C PHE A 70 -1.26 2.27 -5.84
N ASN A 71 -0.88 1.44 -4.87
CA ASN A 71 0.28 0.56 -4.99
C ASN A 71 -0.17 -0.88 -5.19
N GLU A 72 0.57 -1.60 -6.02
CA GLU A 72 0.44 -3.04 -6.18
C GLU A 72 1.77 -3.67 -5.76
N TYR A 73 1.70 -4.71 -4.93
CA TYR A 73 2.88 -5.37 -4.35
C TYR A 73 3.14 -6.71 -5.05
N ASP A 74 4.38 -7.19 -4.95
CA ASP A 74 4.85 -8.43 -5.58
C ASP A 74 4.28 -9.71 -4.94
N ASP A 75 3.70 -9.61 -3.74
CA ASP A 75 2.96 -10.68 -3.07
C ASP A 75 1.49 -10.78 -3.48
N GLY A 76 1.03 -9.89 -4.37
CA GLY A 76 -0.35 -9.84 -4.85
C GLY A 76 -1.29 -8.98 -4.01
N THR A 77 -0.82 -8.36 -2.93
CA THR A 77 -1.58 -7.33 -2.23
C THR A 77 -1.56 -6.01 -3.01
N ALA A 78 -2.49 -5.12 -2.70
CA ALA A 78 -2.52 -3.75 -3.20
C ALA A 78 -3.11 -2.82 -2.14
N ASN A 79 -2.80 -1.53 -2.19
CA ASN A 79 -3.48 -0.56 -1.35
C ASN A 79 -3.73 0.78 -2.04
N LEU A 80 -4.86 1.41 -1.71
CA LEU A 80 -5.23 2.76 -2.12
C LEU A 80 -5.17 3.70 -0.92
N LEU A 81 -4.33 4.72 -1.02
CA LEU A 81 -4.08 5.73 0.01
C LEU A 81 -4.41 7.14 -0.50
N GLY A 82 -4.76 8.04 0.42
CA GLY A 82 -4.90 9.47 0.12
C GLY A 82 -5.83 10.17 1.09
N THR A 83 -6.14 11.42 0.78
CA THR A 83 -7.19 12.19 1.47
C THR A 83 -8.24 12.56 0.44
N ILE A 84 -9.50 12.23 0.74
CA ILE A 84 -10.65 12.61 -0.08
C ILE A 84 -11.40 13.76 0.57
N VAL A 85 -11.88 14.68 -0.24
CA VAL A 85 -12.58 15.89 0.15
C VAL A 85 -13.92 15.97 -0.60
N SER A 86 -14.94 16.43 0.10
CA SER A 86 -16.27 16.61 -0.46
C SER A 86 -16.28 17.72 -1.51
N GLU A 87 -16.93 17.48 -2.65
CA GLU A 87 -17.05 18.47 -3.73
C GLU A 87 -17.86 19.72 -3.33
N LEU A 88 -18.63 19.64 -2.24
CA LEU A 88 -19.55 20.70 -1.80
C LEU A 88 -19.05 21.45 -0.55
N ASP A 89 -18.05 20.91 0.14
CA ASP A 89 -17.57 21.43 1.43
C ASP A 89 -16.17 20.87 1.69
N ASP A 90 -15.17 21.74 1.65
CA ASP A 90 -13.76 21.38 1.77
C ASP A 90 -13.34 21.05 3.21
N THR A 91 -14.21 21.28 4.21
CA THR A 91 -14.00 20.85 5.59
C THR A 91 -14.41 19.40 5.84
N LYS A 92 -15.13 18.79 4.89
CA LYS A 92 -15.60 17.39 4.98
C LYS A 92 -14.60 16.46 4.30
N LYS A 93 -13.67 15.92 5.09
CA LYS A 93 -12.55 15.11 4.59
C LYS A 93 -12.45 13.73 5.27
N TRP A 94 -11.90 12.78 4.53
CA TRP A 94 -11.52 11.47 5.04
C TRP A 94 -10.11 11.12 4.56
N ASP A 95 -9.26 10.65 5.46
CA ASP A 95 -8.06 9.91 5.10
C ASP A 95 -8.45 8.46 4.77
N ILE A 96 -7.96 7.94 3.66
CA ILE A 96 -8.27 6.59 3.19
C ILE A 96 -7.03 5.70 3.29
N ASP A 97 -7.23 4.47 3.77
CA ASP A 97 -6.28 3.36 3.66
C ASP A 97 -7.06 2.08 3.38
N ILE A 98 -7.03 1.65 2.13
CA ILE A 98 -7.85 0.54 1.63
C ILE A 98 -6.94 -0.52 1.05
N TRP A 99 -6.85 -1.67 1.73
CA TRP A 99 -6.09 -2.81 1.27
C TRP A 99 -6.93 -3.78 0.45
N PHE A 100 -6.27 -4.44 -0.49
CA PHE A 100 -6.84 -5.43 -1.38
C PHE A 100 -5.91 -6.61 -1.58
N GLU A 101 -6.47 -7.74 -2.00
CA GLU A 101 -5.78 -8.97 -2.35
C GLU A 101 -6.13 -9.38 -3.77
N SER A 102 -5.13 -9.70 -4.58
CA SER A 102 -5.32 -10.15 -5.95
C SER A 102 -6.18 -11.41 -5.99
N THR A 103 -7.07 -11.46 -6.98
CA THR A 103 -7.96 -12.60 -7.20
C THR A 103 -8.07 -12.90 -8.70
N PRO A 104 -8.37 -14.15 -9.08
CA PRO A 104 -8.76 -14.44 -10.46
C PRO A 104 -9.99 -13.63 -10.88
N GLU A 105 -10.29 -13.62 -12.18
CA GLU A 105 -11.54 -13.00 -12.67
C GLU A 105 -12.76 -13.51 -11.87
N PRO A 106 -13.59 -12.61 -11.32
CA PRO A 106 -14.74 -13.01 -10.53
C PRO A 106 -15.76 -13.75 -11.40
N TRP A 107 -16.57 -14.61 -10.79
CA TRP A 107 -17.52 -15.44 -11.53
C TRP A 107 -18.62 -14.65 -12.26
N GLY A 108 -18.88 -13.40 -11.86
CA GLY A 108 -19.75 -12.48 -12.59
C GLY A 108 -19.11 -11.88 -13.85
N GLY A 109 -17.82 -12.13 -14.07
CA GLY A 109 -17.02 -11.57 -15.15
C GLY A 109 -16.66 -10.08 -14.92
N PRO A 110 -16.02 -9.45 -15.91
CA PRO A 110 -15.73 -8.02 -15.89
C PRO A 110 -17.01 -7.19 -15.79
N LYS A 111 -17.02 -6.22 -14.88
CA LYS A 111 -18.12 -5.27 -14.76
C LYS A 111 -17.97 -4.20 -15.84
N LYS A 112 -18.72 -4.37 -16.93
CA LYS A 112 -18.68 -3.50 -18.12
C LYS A 112 -19.65 -2.31 -17.99
N GLU A 113 -19.15 -1.15 -17.55
CA GLU A 113 -19.96 0.07 -17.29
C GLU A 113 -19.90 1.12 -18.41
N LEU A 114 -18.94 1.02 -19.33
CA LEU A 114 -18.87 1.86 -20.54
C LEU A 114 -19.92 1.47 -21.61
N PRO A 115 -20.20 2.34 -22.60
CA PRO A 115 -20.97 1.96 -23.79
C PRO A 115 -20.39 0.71 -24.48
N LYS A 116 -21.26 -0.16 -24.98
CA LYS A 116 -20.85 -1.45 -25.58
C LYS A 116 -19.80 -1.27 -26.69
N SER A 117 -19.89 -0.20 -27.47
CA SER A 117 -18.97 0.12 -28.56
C SER A 117 -17.52 0.35 -28.12
N GLU A 118 -17.28 0.62 -26.83
CA GLU A 118 -15.92 0.82 -26.31
C GLU A 118 -15.16 -0.49 -26.13
N TYR A 119 -15.85 -1.63 -26.02
CA TYR A 119 -15.21 -2.92 -25.76
C TYR A 119 -14.72 -3.61 -27.03
N ALA A 120 -13.58 -4.30 -26.91
CA ALA A 120 -12.90 -4.99 -28.00
C ALA A 120 -13.81 -6.01 -28.73
N GLU A 121 -14.69 -6.72 -28.01
CA GLU A 121 -15.63 -7.65 -28.67
C GLU A 121 -16.65 -6.97 -29.58
N ASN A 122 -16.81 -5.65 -29.45
CA ASN A 122 -17.69 -4.81 -30.28
C ASN A 122 -16.89 -3.85 -31.18
N GLY A 123 -15.57 -4.05 -31.33
CA GLY A 123 -14.69 -3.23 -32.17
C GLY A 123 -14.10 -1.98 -31.50
N GLY A 124 -14.27 -1.83 -30.19
CA GLY A 124 -13.67 -0.75 -29.41
C GLY A 124 -12.24 -1.05 -28.94
N SER A 125 -11.69 -0.16 -28.11
CA SER A 125 -10.29 -0.23 -27.64
C SER A 125 -10.11 -0.89 -26.27
N VAL A 126 -11.20 -1.12 -25.53
CA VAL A 126 -11.16 -1.69 -24.18
C VAL A 126 -11.15 -3.21 -24.24
N ASP A 127 -9.99 -3.81 -23.99
CA ASP A 127 -9.82 -5.26 -23.87
C ASP A 127 -9.86 -5.72 -22.40
N THR A 128 -11.00 -6.28 -21.99
CA THR A 128 -11.19 -6.73 -20.60
C THR A 128 -10.35 -7.95 -20.22
N THR A 129 -9.76 -8.67 -21.18
CA THR A 129 -8.88 -9.81 -20.88
C THR A 129 -7.54 -9.37 -20.27
N THR A 130 -7.23 -8.07 -20.35
CA THR A 130 -6.04 -7.47 -19.75
C THR A 130 -6.26 -6.95 -18.33
N TRP A 131 -7.49 -7.02 -17.83
CA TRP A 131 -7.85 -6.48 -16.52
C TRP A 131 -7.31 -7.37 -15.40
N ARG A 132 -6.94 -6.72 -14.30
CA ARG A 132 -6.58 -7.36 -13.03
C ARG A 132 -7.71 -7.19 -12.03
N TYR A 133 -7.87 -8.15 -11.13
CA TYR A 133 -8.96 -8.15 -10.16
C TYR A 133 -8.44 -8.28 -8.74
N TYR A 134 -9.14 -7.61 -7.83
CA TYR A 134 -8.78 -7.53 -6.42
C TYR A 134 -10.02 -7.63 -5.54
N ASN A 135 -9.93 -8.42 -4.47
CA ASN A 135 -10.91 -8.39 -3.40
C ASN A 135 -10.45 -7.44 -2.29
N MET A 136 -11.35 -6.64 -1.76
CA MET A 136 -11.05 -5.78 -0.61
C MET A 136 -10.70 -6.64 0.61
N ASN A 137 -9.61 -6.30 1.29
CA ASN A 137 -9.32 -6.82 2.63
C ASN A 137 -10.11 -5.99 3.64
N GLU A 138 -11.31 -6.45 3.98
CA GLU A 138 -12.26 -5.74 4.84
C GLU A 138 -11.74 -5.51 6.28
N THR A 139 -10.66 -6.20 6.68
CA THR A 139 -10.01 -5.97 7.98
C THR A 139 -8.99 -4.81 7.95
N GLN A 140 -8.66 -4.34 6.75
CA GLN A 140 -7.67 -3.29 6.48
C GLN A 140 -8.21 -2.30 5.44
N ALA A 141 -9.48 -1.92 5.58
CA ALA A 141 -10.14 -0.99 4.66
C ALA A 141 -10.93 0.06 5.44
N THR A 142 -10.32 1.23 5.67
CA THR A 142 -10.87 2.26 6.55
C THR A 142 -10.85 3.66 5.95
N LEU A 143 -11.80 4.47 6.41
CA LEU A 143 -11.84 5.91 6.24
C LEU A 143 -11.77 6.56 7.64
N THR A 144 -10.73 7.34 7.89
CA THR A 144 -10.55 8.11 9.12
C THR A 144 -10.95 9.56 8.88
N GLY A 145 -11.88 10.06 9.69
CA GLY A 145 -12.44 11.38 9.47
C GLY A 145 -11.46 12.49 9.85
N VAL A 146 -11.42 13.53 9.01
CA VAL A 146 -10.57 14.72 9.16
C VAL A 146 -11.47 15.95 9.21
N ASP A 147 -11.02 17.00 9.89
CA ASP A 147 -11.73 18.28 10.03
C ASP A 147 -13.17 18.10 10.54
N PHE A 148 -14.19 18.32 9.70
CA PHE A 148 -15.60 18.15 10.07
C PHE A 148 -15.92 16.71 10.55
N TYR A 149 -15.21 15.72 10.02
CA TYR A 149 -15.37 14.31 10.40
C TYR A 149 -14.39 13.86 11.49
N ASP A 150 -13.65 14.76 12.15
CA ASP A 150 -12.73 14.37 13.23
C ASP A 150 -13.41 13.47 14.29
N GLY A 151 -12.72 12.40 14.69
CA GLY A 151 -13.22 11.36 15.57
C GLY A 151 -14.28 10.43 14.96
N LYS A 152 -14.56 10.52 13.66
CA LYS A 152 -15.36 9.53 12.92
C LYS A 152 -14.47 8.51 12.23
N GLU A 153 -14.99 7.30 12.12
CA GLU A 153 -14.35 6.20 11.41
C GLU A 153 -15.40 5.39 10.65
N LEU A 154 -15.03 4.93 9.45
CA LEU A 154 -15.79 3.98 8.66
C LEU A 154 -14.94 2.77 8.32
N ASN A 155 -15.54 1.59 8.44
CA ASN A 155 -14.99 0.35 7.90
C ASN A 155 -15.68 0.06 6.57
N LEU A 156 -14.90 -0.28 5.54
CA LEU A 156 -15.40 -0.58 4.21
C LEU A 156 -15.54 -2.09 4.02
N TYR A 157 -16.51 -2.48 3.19
CA TYR A 157 -16.70 -3.86 2.77
C TYR A 157 -17.06 -3.94 1.30
N GLN A 158 -16.71 -5.03 0.63
CA GLN A 158 -16.89 -5.18 -0.81
C GLN A 158 -18.35 -5.42 -1.17
N ARG A 159 -18.77 -4.88 -2.31
CA ARG A 159 -20.08 -5.18 -2.91
C ARG A 159 -19.95 -5.76 -4.31
N PRO A 160 -20.82 -6.71 -4.68
CA PRO A 160 -21.74 -7.44 -3.79
C PRO A 160 -20.98 -8.44 -2.89
N GLU A 161 -21.46 -8.63 -1.66
CA GLU A 161 -20.82 -9.49 -0.65
C GLU A 161 -20.67 -10.96 -1.07
N ASN A 162 -21.45 -11.42 -2.06
CA ASN A 162 -21.34 -12.77 -2.59
C ASN A 162 -20.15 -12.96 -3.57
N GLY A 163 -19.30 -11.95 -3.71
CA GLY A 163 -18.11 -12.00 -4.58
C GLY A 163 -18.45 -12.09 -6.07
N LYS A 164 -19.67 -11.71 -6.49
CA LYS A 164 -20.03 -11.70 -7.92
C LYS A 164 -19.13 -10.78 -8.74
N TYR A 165 -18.74 -9.67 -8.14
CA TYR A 165 -17.78 -8.73 -8.73
C TYR A 165 -16.69 -8.44 -7.71
N SER A 166 -15.52 -8.10 -8.26
CA SER A 166 -14.33 -7.67 -7.54
C SER A 166 -13.98 -6.25 -7.99
N PHE A 167 -13.06 -5.61 -7.29
CA PHE A 167 -12.41 -4.42 -7.83
C PHE A 167 -11.65 -4.82 -9.11
N GLN A 168 -11.69 -3.95 -10.12
CA GLN A 168 -11.08 -4.19 -11.42
C GLN A 168 -10.13 -3.05 -11.77
N VAL A 169 -8.95 -3.38 -12.30
CA VAL A 169 -7.89 -2.44 -12.69
C VAL A 169 -7.48 -2.72 -14.13
N GLY A 170 -7.48 -1.70 -14.98
CA GLY A 170 -7.22 -1.85 -16.41
C GLY A 170 -7.66 -0.65 -17.25
N VAL A 171 -7.36 -0.71 -18.56
CA VAL A 171 -7.88 0.27 -19.53
C VAL A 171 -9.40 0.16 -19.58
N GLY A 172 -10.11 1.27 -19.36
CA GLY A 172 -11.56 1.33 -19.28
C GLY A 172 -12.18 0.73 -18.02
N ALA A 173 -11.37 0.21 -17.09
CA ALA A 173 -11.86 -0.48 -15.91
C ALA A 173 -12.50 0.47 -14.89
N ASN A 174 -12.22 1.78 -14.96
CA ASN A 174 -12.86 2.80 -14.14
C ASN A 174 -14.36 2.97 -14.42
N GLY A 175 -14.88 2.50 -15.57
CA GLY A 175 -16.30 2.55 -15.90
C GLY A 175 -16.84 3.94 -16.27
N LYS A 176 -15.99 4.96 -16.44
CA LYS A 176 -16.35 6.34 -16.78
C LYS A 176 -15.76 6.80 -18.12
N ASN A 177 -14.56 6.34 -18.45
CA ASN A 177 -13.84 6.67 -19.68
C ASN A 177 -12.94 5.49 -20.10
N THR A 178 -12.18 5.65 -21.18
CA THR A 178 -11.27 4.62 -21.72
C THR A 178 -9.83 4.73 -21.21
N ASN A 179 -9.56 5.53 -20.17
CA ASN A 179 -8.25 5.61 -19.54
C ASN A 179 -7.92 4.34 -18.74
N PHE A 180 -6.64 4.15 -18.41
CA PHE A 180 -6.26 3.17 -17.40
C PHE A 180 -6.77 3.62 -16.03
N GLY A 181 -7.43 2.74 -15.30
CA GLY A 181 -8.07 3.11 -14.06
C GLY A 181 -8.54 1.92 -13.23
N MET A 182 -9.22 2.22 -12.12
CA MET A 182 -9.78 1.25 -11.20
C MET A 182 -11.25 1.56 -10.91
N SER A 183 -12.06 0.53 -10.73
CA SER A 183 -13.35 0.70 -10.05
C SER A 183 -13.75 -0.49 -9.19
N GLY A 184 -14.69 -0.24 -8.28
CA GLY A 184 -15.36 -1.28 -7.51
C GLY A 184 -16.53 -0.72 -6.72
N TRP A 185 -17.45 -1.61 -6.33
CA TRP A 185 -18.56 -1.26 -5.47
C TRP A 185 -18.23 -1.65 -4.04
N LEU A 186 -18.72 -0.85 -3.10
CA LEU A 186 -18.50 -1.07 -1.68
C LEU A 186 -19.72 -0.61 -0.87
N GLY A 187 -19.68 -0.91 0.43
CA GLY A 187 -20.49 -0.27 1.44
C GLY A 187 -19.61 0.15 2.62
N THR A 188 -20.22 0.79 3.61
CA THR A 188 -19.53 1.22 4.82
C THR A 188 -20.31 0.81 6.07
N THR A 189 -19.61 0.67 7.18
CA THR A 189 -20.17 0.57 8.53
C THR A 189 -19.40 1.50 9.48
N GLY A 190 -19.81 1.60 10.74
CA GLY A 190 -19.19 2.48 11.73
C GLY A 190 -20.01 3.74 11.93
N SER A 191 -19.38 4.91 11.75
CA SER A 191 -20.05 6.21 11.98
C SER A 191 -21.22 6.47 11.02
N PHE A 192 -21.12 5.95 9.79
CA PHE A 192 -22.14 5.99 8.76
C PHE A 192 -22.24 4.61 8.11
N THR A 193 -23.45 4.09 7.94
CA THR A 193 -23.67 2.79 7.31
C THR A 193 -24.27 3.00 5.93
N LEU A 194 -23.46 2.75 4.90
CA LEU A 194 -23.87 2.87 3.50
C LEU A 194 -24.00 1.47 2.89
N THR A 195 -25.07 1.24 2.15
CA THR A 195 -25.29 -0.04 1.45
C THR A 195 -24.95 0.01 -0.03
N GLN A 196 -24.76 1.22 -0.56
CA GLN A 196 -24.45 1.47 -1.95
C GLN A 196 -23.45 2.62 -2.05
N ALA A 197 -22.23 2.28 -2.44
CA ALA A 197 -21.15 3.21 -2.72
C ALA A 197 -20.23 2.63 -3.79
N ASP A 198 -19.42 3.47 -4.41
CA ASP A 198 -18.44 3.03 -5.39
C ASP A 198 -17.19 3.90 -5.43
N ILE A 199 -16.13 3.32 -6.01
CA ILE A 199 -14.88 3.99 -6.34
C ILE A 199 -14.71 3.93 -7.85
N ASN A 200 -14.35 5.05 -8.48
CA ASN A 200 -14.02 5.14 -9.90
C ASN A 200 -12.86 6.11 -10.11
N VAL A 201 -11.65 5.59 -10.36
CA VAL A 201 -10.43 6.42 -10.43
C VAL A 201 -9.66 6.19 -11.72
N ASP A 202 -9.12 7.26 -12.29
CA ASP A 202 -8.09 7.20 -13.31
C ASP A 202 -6.73 6.99 -12.63
N LEU A 203 -5.93 6.10 -13.20
CA LEU A 203 -4.62 5.73 -12.67
C LEU A 203 -3.54 6.15 -13.66
N THR A 204 -2.61 6.98 -13.22
CA THR A 204 -1.44 7.40 -14.01
C THR A 204 -0.15 6.94 -13.34
N PRO A 205 0.92 6.63 -14.08
CA PRO A 205 2.17 6.18 -13.46
C PRO A 205 2.68 7.18 -12.42
N ASN A 206 2.95 6.70 -11.20
CA ASN A 206 3.55 7.53 -10.16
C ASN A 206 5.04 7.75 -10.47
N PRO A 207 5.51 8.99 -10.72
CA PRO A 207 6.92 9.25 -11.02
C PRO A 207 7.88 8.87 -9.88
N GLY A 208 7.37 8.81 -8.64
CA GLY A 208 8.11 8.37 -7.46
C GLY A 208 8.00 6.86 -7.16
N GLY A 209 7.25 6.10 -7.99
CA GLY A 209 7.12 4.66 -7.85
C GLY A 209 8.42 3.90 -8.18
N PRO A 210 8.48 2.59 -7.89
CA PRO A 210 9.56 1.75 -8.40
C PRO A 210 9.63 1.97 -9.90
N SER A 211 10.79 2.46 -10.35
CA SER A 211 11.00 2.83 -11.74
C SER A 211 10.61 1.66 -12.64
N ASN A 212 9.83 1.90 -13.70
CA ASN A 212 9.63 0.98 -14.82
C ASN A 212 10.95 0.62 -15.54
N SER A 213 12.11 0.93 -14.97
CA SER A 213 13.39 0.40 -15.39
C SER A 213 13.44 -1.07 -15.03
N ARG A 214 13.48 -1.91 -16.08
CA ARG A 214 14.09 -3.23 -16.01
C ARG A 214 15.26 -3.20 -15.03
N PRO A 215 15.40 -4.17 -14.12
CA PRO A 215 16.56 -4.22 -13.25
C PRO A 215 17.80 -4.28 -14.15
N VAL A 216 18.61 -3.23 -14.12
CA VAL A 216 20.00 -3.35 -14.56
C VAL A 216 20.61 -4.31 -13.56
N SER A 217 20.94 -5.52 -14.01
CA SER A 217 21.63 -6.52 -13.20
C SER A 217 22.82 -5.87 -12.52
N VAL A 218 22.70 -5.59 -11.23
CA VAL A 218 23.85 -5.30 -10.38
C VAL A 218 24.71 -6.56 -10.45
N PRO A 219 26.00 -6.48 -10.84
CA PRO A 219 26.85 -7.66 -10.80
C PRO A 219 26.87 -8.14 -9.34
N GLU A 220 26.54 -9.41 -9.11
CA GLU A 220 26.59 -9.96 -7.76
C GLU A 220 27.94 -9.62 -7.11
N PRO A 221 27.95 -9.17 -5.83
CA PRO A 221 29.20 -8.92 -5.15
C PRO A 221 30.00 -10.23 -5.12
N MET A 222 31.19 -10.22 -5.73
CA MET A 222 32.09 -11.37 -5.75
C MET A 222 32.18 -11.99 -4.36
N THR A 223 31.80 -13.26 -4.26
CA THR A 223 31.99 -14.11 -3.08
C THR A 223 33.46 -14.10 -2.68
N MET A 224 33.84 -13.24 -1.74
CA MET A 224 35.16 -13.26 -1.12
C MET A 224 35.18 -14.42 -0.13
N GLY A 225 35.84 -15.52 -0.52
CA GLY A 225 36.02 -16.70 0.33
C GLY A 225 36.64 -16.34 1.67
N LEU A 226 35.99 -16.73 2.76
CA LEU A 226 36.54 -16.64 4.11
C LEU A 226 37.76 -17.58 4.24
N LEU A 227 38.96 -17.00 4.37
CA LEU A 227 40.11 -17.68 4.95
C LEU A 227 40.02 -17.58 6.48
N SER A 228 39.73 -18.69 7.14
CA SER A 228 39.73 -18.80 8.60
C SER A 228 41.16 -18.92 9.12
N LEU A 229 41.71 -17.85 9.71
CA LEU A 229 42.89 -17.93 10.57
C LEU A 229 42.46 -18.17 12.02
N SER A 230 42.79 -19.35 12.55
CA SER A 230 42.68 -19.67 13.97
C SER A 230 43.87 -19.05 14.73
N LEU A 231 43.61 -18.13 15.67
CA LEU A 231 44.59 -17.73 16.69
C LEU A 231 44.28 -18.47 18.00
N LEU A 232 45.19 -19.37 18.40
CA LEU A 232 45.24 -19.96 19.74
C LEU A 232 45.60 -18.88 20.78
N GLY A 233 44.81 -18.78 21.84
CA GLY A 233 45.17 -18.04 23.06
C GLY A 233 46.01 -18.90 24.01
N LEU A 234 47.16 -18.39 24.44
CA LEU A 234 47.89 -18.89 25.60
C LEU A 234 47.72 -17.91 26.76
N SER A 235 47.20 -18.42 27.87
CA SER A 235 47.02 -17.71 29.14
C SER A 235 48.33 -17.72 29.94
N VAL A 236 48.66 -16.59 30.58
CA VAL A 236 49.67 -16.54 31.64
C VAL A 236 49.06 -15.84 32.85
N THR A 237 48.83 -16.62 33.91
CA THR A 237 48.37 -16.17 35.22
C THR A 237 49.53 -15.55 36.01
N SER A 238 49.43 -14.28 36.39
CA SER A 238 50.37 -13.64 37.30
C SER A 238 49.97 -13.86 38.76
N LEU A 239 50.78 -14.65 39.47
CA LEU A 239 50.67 -14.96 40.89
C LEU A 239 50.86 -13.70 41.78
N LYS A 240 49.92 -13.49 42.72
CA LYS A 240 50.03 -12.50 43.80
C LYS A 240 51.11 -12.92 44.80
N ARG A 241 52.14 -12.10 44.99
CA ARG A 241 53.14 -12.27 46.06
C ARG A 241 52.79 -11.36 47.24
N LYS A 242 52.33 -11.93 48.36
CA LYS A 242 52.29 -11.27 49.67
C LYS A 242 53.66 -11.42 50.34
N SER A 243 54.25 -10.30 50.73
CA SER A 243 55.50 -10.21 51.49
C SER A 243 55.30 -10.67 52.94
N LYS A 244 56.26 -11.46 53.46
CA LYS A 244 56.53 -11.58 54.90
C LYS A 244 58.05 -11.45 55.11
N LYS A 245 58.45 -10.54 56.00
CA LYS A 245 59.80 -10.31 56.54
C LYS A 245 60.06 -11.21 57.77
N LEU A 246 61.34 -11.34 58.15
CA LEU A 246 62.00 -11.95 59.34
C LEU A 246 62.89 -13.14 58.89
N LEU A 247 64.19 -13.22 59.16
CA LEU A 247 65.15 -12.50 60.01
C LEU A 247 66.45 -12.28 59.21
#